data_AF-I3TUN3-F1
#
_entry.id   AF-I3TUN3-F1
#
_cell.length_a   1.000
_cell.length_b   1.000
_cell.length_c   1.000
_cell.angle_alpha   90.00
_cell.angle_beta   90.00
_cell.angle_gamma   90.00
#
_symmetry.space_group_name_H-M   'P 1'
#
loop_
_entity.id
_entity.type
_entity.pdbx_description
1 polymer ?
#
loop_
_entity_poly.entity_id
_entity_poly.type
_entity_poly.pdbx_seq_one_letter_code
_entity_poly.pdbx_strand_id
1 'polypeptide(L)'
;MSPQEPIATRQPAGLQPTRPMPAWLRHPARAGVVFLIIFIAALFGIFTRPVGFLAAVWPANAILLGMMLRWKGTSGPAGWLGAALGYVLADYLTGSPLDVSLWMTAANMAGVAVGVLLLRRLTPAQLALTRSSGVLALAGTALAVATVGAGLGCQAEAVLFGRSPVEAFGNWFGADLLNVMAILPVILTMPERLGASSAPPALPPRPERRRRPPIPRLEEVAPWRWAPAVALALSLLATVLVGGAGALTFPVPALLWCALRYRPFGTAVLVLVSALAMVLMVSAGHVHLAPADPARGHDLDPHRHHPHRAGAAHRRRGHRQPRRADGAPASCRHP
;
A
#
# COMPACT_ATOMS: atom_id res chain seq x y z
N MET A 1 56.23 48.68 -31.96
CA MET A 1 55.56 47.39 -32.19
C MET A 1 56.00 46.48 -31.04
N SER A 2 55.20 46.42 -29.98
CA SER A 2 55.42 45.52 -28.84
C SER A 2 54.19 44.61 -28.74
N PRO A 3 54.34 43.27 -28.72
CA PRO A 3 53.19 42.37 -28.69
C PRO A 3 52.55 42.38 -27.30
N GLN A 4 51.23 42.50 -27.24
CA GLN A 4 50.46 42.20 -26.03
C GLN A 4 50.47 40.68 -25.80
N GLU A 5 50.91 40.23 -24.62
CA GLU A 5 50.70 38.86 -24.16
C GLU A 5 49.21 38.65 -23.81
N PRO A 6 48.61 37.49 -24.19
CA PRO A 6 47.26 37.17 -23.74
C PRO A 6 47.30 36.64 -22.30
N ILE A 7 46.49 37.25 -21.43
CA ILE A 7 46.21 36.83 -20.06
C ILE A 7 45.67 35.39 -20.07
N ALA A 8 46.44 34.45 -19.53
CA ALA A 8 46.01 33.08 -19.32
C ALA A 8 44.89 33.02 -18.27
N THR A 9 43.65 32.80 -18.72
CA THR A 9 42.52 32.46 -17.86
C THR A 9 42.74 31.09 -17.23
N ARG A 10 43.15 31.06 -15.96
CA ARG A 10 43.16 29.83 -15.15
C ARG A 10 41.73 29.29 -15.05
N GLN A 11 41.43 28.19 -15.75
CA GLN A 11 40.23 27.39 -15.50
C GLN A 11 40.28 26.87 -14.06
N PRO A 12 39.20 27.02 -13.26
CA PRO A 12 39.13 26.38 -11.95
C PRO A 12 39.14 24.86 -12.15
N ALA A 13 39.97 24.17 -11.37
CA ALA A 13 40.13 22.73 -11.40
C ALA A 13 38.76 22.03 -11.36
N GLY A 14 38.36 21.46 -12.50
CA GLY A 14 37.14 20.67 -12.60
C GLY A 14 37.21 19.50 -11.63
N LEU A 15 36.17 19.34 -10.80
CA LEU A 15 35.90 18.12 -10.05
C LEU A 15 36.04 16.93 -11.00
N GLN A 16 37.08 16.12 -10.77
CA GLN A 16 37.32 14.89 -11.51
C GLN A 16 36.09 13.97 -11.35
N PRO A 17 35.54 13.41 -12.44
CA PRO A 17 34.44 12.46 -12.34
C PRO A 17 34.88 11.26 -11.48
N THR A 18 34.12 10.98 -10.43
CA THR A 18 34.37 9.87 -9.49
C THR A 18 34.62 8.59 -10.27
N ARG A 19 35.77 7.93 -10.04
CA ARG A 19 36.10 6.66 -10.68
C ARG A 19 34.95 5.66 -10.45
N PRO A 20 34.40 5.05 -11.51
CA PRO A 20 33.28 4.14 -11.36
C PRO A 20 33.72 2.90 -10.56
N MET A 21 32.89 2.46 -9.60
CA MET A 21 33.21 1.34 -8.72
C MET A 21 33.65 0.07 -9.49
N PRO A 22 34.59 -0.73 -8.96
CA PRO A 22 34.97 -2.01 -9.56
C PRO A 22 33.76 -2.94 -9.70
N ALA A 23 33.67 -3.70 -10.79
CA ALA A 23 32.50 -4.52 -11.12
C ALA A 23 32.09 -5.50 -9.99
N TRP A 24 33.07 -6.07 -9.28
CA TRP A 24 32.85 -7.02 -8.18
C TRP A 24 32.20 -6.40 -6.94
N LEU A 25 32.37 -5.09 -6.69
CA LEU A 25 31.69 -4.37 -5.60
C LEU A 25 30.26 -3.93 -5.98
N ARG A 26 29.91 -3.89 -7.27
CA ARG A 26 28.62 -3.34 -7.72
C ARG A 26 27.44 -4.21 -7.31
N HIS A 27 27.59 -5.52 -7.40
CA HIS A 27 26.53 -6.48 -7.03
C HIS A 27 26.22 -6.48 -5.53
N PRO A 28 27.21 -6.62 -4.61
CA PRO A 28 26.94 -6.57 -3.18
C PRO A 28 26.49 -5.18 -2.71
N ALA A 29 27.02 -4.09 -3.26
CA ALA A 29 26.55 -2.75 -2.92
C ALA A 29 25.07 -2.54 -3.31
N ARG A 30 24.65 -3.00 -4.49
CA ARG A 30 23.25 -2.94 -4.91
C ARG A 30 22.35 -3.82 -4.05
N ALA A 31 22.79 -5.03 -3.71
CA ALA A 31 22.07 -5.91 -2.80
C ALA A 31 21.88 -5.24 -1.43
N GLY A 32 22.94 -4.62 -0.89
CA GLY A 32 22.90 -3.89 0.37
C GLY A 32 21.95 -2.68 0.35
N VAL A 33 21.90 -1.94 -0.74
CA VAL A 33 20.95 -0.81 -0.90
C VAL A 33 19.50 -1.31 -0.95
N VAL A 34 19.22 -2.35 -1.75
CA VAL A 34 17.87 -2.94 -1.81
C VAL A 34 17.49 -3.50 -0.45
N PHE A 35 18.38 -4.25 0.19
CA PHE A 35 18.21 -4.76 1.54
C PHE A 35 17.82 -3.66 2.52
N LEU A 36 18.62 -2.59 2.61
CA LEU A 36 18.38 -1.53 3.59
C LEU A 36 17.04 -0.82 3.36
N ILE A 37 16.71 -0.52 2.10
CA ILE A 37 15.46 0.14 1.75
C ILE A 37 14.25 -0.75 2.08
N ILE A 38 14.30 -2.02 1.70
CA ILE A 38 13.20 -2.96 1.96
C ILE A 38 13.07 -3.27 3.44
N PHE A 39 14.18 -3.43 4.15
CA PHE A 39 14.20 -3.62 5.60
C PHE A 39 13.52 -2.44 6.32
N ILE A 40 13.91 -1.19 6.02
CA ILE A 40 13.31 0.00 6.63
C ILE A 40 11.83 0.13 6.26
N ALA A 41 11.47 -0.09 4.99
CA ALA A 41 10.09 -0.01 4.52
C ALA A 41 9.19 -1.08 5.16
N ALA A 42 9.71 -2.30 5.35
CA ALA A 42 9.01 -3.38 6.03
C ALA A 42 8.85 -3.09 7.53
N LEU A 43 9.90 -2.63 8.22
CA LEU A 43 9.81 -2.20 9.61
C LEU A 43 8.78 -1.09 9.81
N PHE A 44 8.76 -0.08 8.92
CA PHE A 44 7.74 0.96 8.95
C PHE A 44 6.33 0.36 8.88
N GLY A 45 6.07 -0.56 7.95
CA GLY A 45 4.78 -1.23 7.86
C GLY A 45 4.43 -2.03 9.12
N ILE A 46 5.40 -2.80 9.66
CA ILE A 46 5.18 -3.63 10.84
C ILE A 46 4.91 -2.77 12.08
N PHE A 47 5.65 -1.70 12.31
CA PHE A 47 5.48 -0.84 13.48
C PHE A 47 4.25 0.08 13.40
N THR A 48 3.70 0.31 12.20
CA THR A 48 2.51 1.15 12.01
C THR A 48 1.22 0.35 11.85
N ARG A 49 1.27 -1.00 11.89
CA ARG A 49 0.07 -1.83 11.77
C ARG A 49 -0.76 -1.81 13.06
N PRO A 50 -2.11 -1.80 12.98
CA PRO A 50 -2.97 -2.02 14.13
C PRO A 50 -2.74 -3.40 14.75
N VAL A 51 -2.88 -3.51 16.08
CA VAL A 51 -2.71 -4.78 16.80
C VAL A 51 -3.70 -5.81 16.25
N GLY A 52 -3.19 -6.98 15.85
CA GLY A 52 -3.99 -8.09 15.32
C GLY A 52 -4.35 -7.97 13.83
N PHE A 53 -3.91 -6.91 13.12
CA PHE A 53 -4.16 -6.72 11.69
C PHE A 53 -2.84 -6.62 10.90
N LEU A 54 -2.91 -6.88 9.60
CA LEU A 54 -1.83 -6.49 8.69
C LEU A 54 -1.72 -4.96 8.57
N ALA A 55 -0.57 -4.50 8.08
CA ALA A 55 -0.31 -3.09 7.88
C ALA A 55 -1.23 -2.53 6.78
N ALA A 56 -2.07 -1.55 7.12
CA ALA A 56 -2.85 -0.81 6.12
C ALA A 56 -1.94 -0.01 5.17
N VAL A 57 -0.80 0.47 5.68
CA VAL A 57 0.25 1.13 4.89
C VAL A 57 1.47 0.20 4.82
N TRP A 58 1.66 -0.44 3.66
CA TRP A 58 2.74 -1.37 3.39
C TRP A 58 3.56 -0.93 2.17
N PRO A 59 4.56 -0.05 2.35
CA PRO A 59 5.26 0.56 1.23
C PRO A 59 6.27 -0.38 0.57
N ALA A 60 6.73 -1.43 1.25
CA ALA A 60 7.85 -2.27 0.83
C ALA A 60 7.67 -2.87 -0.57
N ASN A 61 6.50 -3.47 -0.87
CA ASN A 61 6.25 -4.13 -2.16
C ASN A 61 6.26 -3.14 -3.33
N ALA A 62 5.56 -2.01 -3.18
CA ALA A 62 5.51 -0.96 -4.19
C ALA A 62 6.88 -0.29 -4.39
N ILE A 63 7.65 -0.09 -3.31
CA ILE A 63 9.02 0.39 -3.38
C ILE A 63 9.90 -0.59 -4.14
N LEU A 64 9.88 -1.88 -3.78
CA LEU A 64 10.67 -2.89 -4.47
C LEU A 64 10.35 -2.96 -5.95
N LEU A 65 9.06 -3.01 -6.30
CA LEU A 65 8.59 -3.03 -7.68
C LEU A 65 9.08 -1.80 -8.46
N GLY A 66 8.92 -0.61 -7.88
CA GLY A 66 9.45 0.62 -8.45
C GLY A 66 10.97 0.57 -8.61
N MET A 67 11.68 -0.02 -7.64
CA MET A 67 13.12 -0.17 -7.69
C MET A 67 13.58 -1.06 -8.83
N MET A 68 12.92 -2.20 -9.02
CA MET A 68 13.24 -3.18 -10.05
C MET A 68 13.00 -2.66 -11.47
N LEU A 69 12.09 -1.70 -11.62
CA LEU A 69 11.74 -1.07 -12.89
C LEU A 69 12.59 0.17 -13.20
N ARG A 70 12.99 0.94 -12.18
CA ARG A 70 13.66 2.23 -12.37
C ARG A 70 15.18 2.23 -12.28
N TRP A 71 15.78 1.40 -11.44
CA TRP A 71 17.23 1.45 -11.20
C TRP A 71 17.92 0.25 -11.86
N LYS A 72 18.96 0.52 -12.67
CA LYS A 72 19.66 -0.55 -13.39
C LYS A 72 20.42 -1.44 -12.41
N GLY A 73 20.16 -2.74 -12.51
CA GLY A 73 20.87 -3.76 -11.74
C GLY A 73 20.30 -4.06 -10.35
N THR A 74 19.21 -3.41 -9.93
CA THR A 74 18.43 -3.84 -8.75
C THR A 74 17.64 -5.11 -9.06
N SER A 75 17.19 -5.29 -10.30
CA SER A 75 16.36 -6.44 -10.70
C SER A 75 17.13 -7.70 -11.11
N GLY A 76 18.43 -7.75 -10.83
CA GLY A 76 19.23 -8.97 -10.92
C GLY A 76 19.13 -9.83 -9.65
N PRO A 77 19.76 -11.02 -9.64
CA PRO A 77 19.69 -11.95 -8.51
C PRO A 77 20.11 -11.33 -7.17
N ALA A 78 21.15 -10.50 -7.18
CA ALA A 78 21.67 -9.84 -5.99
C ALA A 78 20.64 -8.90 -5.34
N GLY A 79 19.85 -8.16 -6.12
CA GLY A 79 18.83 -7.27 -5.54
C GLY A 79 17.59 -8.02 -5.07
N TRP A 80 17.20 -9.12 -5.74
CA TRP A 80 16.17 -10.02 -5.22
C TRP A 80 16.59 -10.66 -3.90
N LEU A 81 17.85 -11.11 -3.79
CA LEU A 81 18.41 -11.62 -2.54
C LEU A 81 18.43 -10.55 -1.45
N GLY A 82 18.88 -9.32 -1.78
CA GLY A 82 18.85 -8.20 -0.86
C GLY A 82 17.45 -7.91 -0.33
N ALA A 83 16.44 -7.91 -1.20
CA ALA A 83 15.04 -7.74 -0.81
C ALA A 83 14.55 -8.87 0.09
N ALA A 84 14.83 -10.14 -0.28
CA ALA A 84 14.44 -11.31 0.51
C ALA A 84 15.01 -11.22 1.93
N LEU A 85 16.30 -10.92 2.06
CA LEU A 85 16.95 -10.74 3.36
C LEU A 85 16.35 -9.56 4.14
N GLY A 86 15.99 -8.47 3.46
CA GLY A 86 15.36 -7.31 4.09
C GLY A 86 13.99 -7.64 4.67
N TYR A 87 13.15 -8.36 3.94
CA TYR A 87 11.85 -8.82 4.44
C TYR A 87 11.98 -9.81 5.59
N VAL A 88 12.78 -10.88 5.40
CA VAL A 88 12.96 -11.93 6.40
C VAL A 88 13.49 -11.34 7.70
N LEU A 89 14.53 -10.49 7.62
CA LEU A 89 15.12 -9.92 8.82
C LEU A 89 14.17 -8.96 9.52
N ALA A 90 13.42 -8.13 8.78
CA ALA A 90 12.45 -7.22 9.39
C ALA A 90 11.37 -8.00 10.16
N ASP A 91 10.77 -9.01 9.52
CA ASP A 91 9.70 -9.80 10.14
C ASP A 91 10.21 -10.63 11.33
N TYR A 92 11.36 -11.29 11.17
CA TYR A 92 11.99 -12.09 12.23
C TYR A 92 12.36 -11.25 13.45
N LEU A 93 12.99 -10.09 13.27
CA LEU A 93 13.36 -9.20 14.37
C LEU A 93 12.15 -8.61 15.11
N THR A 94 10.98 -8.57 14.45
CA THR A 94 9.73 -8.10 15.05
C THR A 94 8.90 -9.22 15.71
N GLY A 95 9.45 -10.43 15.79
CA GLY A 95 8.92 -11.52 16.62
C GLY A 95 8.25 -12.66 15.86
N SER A 96 8.25 -12.65 14.52
CA SER A 96 7.71 -13.77 13.73
C SER A 96 8.68 -14.96 13.73
N PRO A 97 8.18 -16.21 13.83
CA PRO A 97 8.99 -17.41 13.58
C PRO A 97 9.62 -17.42 12.18
N LEU A 98 10.80 -18.04 12.03
CA LEU A 98 11.57 -17.98 10.78
C LEU A 98 10.82 -18.60 9.59
N ASP A 99 10.10 -19.70 9.80
CA ASP A 99 9.27 -20.35 8.78
C ASP A 99 8.14 -19.43 8.29
N VAL A 100 7.48 -18.73 9.22
CA VAL A 100 6.47 -17.73 8.87
C VAL A 100 7.10 -16.55 8.12
N SER A 101 8.26 -16.06 8.56
CA SER A 101 8.97 -14.96 7.89
C SER A 101 9.40 -15.32 6.47
N LEU A 102 9.84 -16.56 6.25
CA LEU A 102 10.17 -17.07 4.92
C LEU A 102 8.91 -17.15 4.04
N TRP A 103 7.79 -17.63 4.58
CA TRP A 103 6.52 -17.69 3.85
C TRP A 103 6.01 -16.29 3.48
N MET A 104 5.96 -15.38 4.45
CA MET A 104 5.55 -13.99 4.24
C MET A 104 6.41 -13.30 3.19
N THR A 105 7.72 -13.55 3.24
CA THR A 105 8.66 -13.04 2.24
C THR A 105 8.36 -13.61 0.85
N ALA A 106 8.11 -14.93 0.74
CA ALA A 106 7.78 -15.56 -0.53
C ALA A 106 6.50 -14.96 -1.14
N ALA A 107 5.46 -14.73 -0.34
CA ALA A 107 4.22 -14.09 -0.78
C ALA A 107 4.47 -12.66 -1.30
N ASN A 108 5.20 -11.83 -0.54
CA ASN A 108 5.56 -10.48 -0.94
C ASN A 108 6.38 -10.46 -2.25
N MET A 109 7.40 -11.32 -2.34
CA MET A 109 8.26 -11.40 -3.53
C MET A 109 7.51 -11.88 -4.77
N ALA A 110 6.58 -12.84 -4.63
CA ALA A 110 5.78 -13.35 -5.73
C ALA A 110 4.90 -12.27 -6.36
N GLY A 111 4.21 -11.47 -5.53
CA GLY A 111 3.45 -10.31 -6.00
C GLY A 111 4.34 -9.33 -6.78
N VAL A 112 5.47 -8.94 -6.20
CA VAL A 112 6.42 -8.03 -6.87
C VAL A 112 6.97 -8.61 -8.18
N ALA A 113 7.27 -9.91 -8.23
CA ALA A 113 7.77 -10.58 -9.43
C ALA A 113 6.75 -10.49 -10.58
N VAL A 114 5.48 -10.76 -10.30
CA VAL A 114 4.38 -10.59 -11.27
C VAL A 114 4.30 -9.14 -11.74
N GLY A 115 4.38 -8.18 -10.82
CA GLY A 115 4.41 -6.76 -11.15
C GLY A 115 5.55 -6.39 -12.11
N VAL A 116 6.76 -6.89 -11.84
CA VAL A 116 7.93 -6.66 -12.70
C VAL A 116 7.72 -7.26 -14.09
N LEU A 117 7.20 -8.50 -14.17
CA LEU A 117 6.96 -9.20 -15.43
C LEU A 117 5.92 -8.49 -16.31
N LEU A 118 4.87 -7.94 -15.71
CA LEU A 118 3.81 -7.23 -16.42
C LEU A 118 4.27 -5.84 -16.87
N LEU A 119 4.86 -5.05 -15.97
CA LEU A 119 5.21 -3.66 -16.25
C LEU A 119 6.43 -3.51 -17.16
N ARG A 120 7.33 -4.49 -17.22
CA ARG A 120 8.45 -4.51 -18.18
C ARG A 120 8.00 -4.56 -19.64
N ARG A 121 6.77 -4.99 -19.91
CA ARG A 121 6.20 -5.06 -21.27
C ARG A 121 5.71 -3.69 -21.76
N LEU A 122 5.61 -2.71 -20.89
CA LEU A 122 5.05 -1.40 -21.20
C LEU A 122 6.08 -0.47 -21.84
N THR A 123 5.58 0.40 -22.72
CA THR A 123 6.40 1.47 -23.30
C THR A 123 6.79 2.52 -22.25
N PRO A 124 7.89 3.27 -22.45
CA PRO A 124 8.26 4.40 -21.60
C PRO A 124 7.14 5.41 -21.33
N ALA A 125 6.33 5.72 -22.35
CA ALA A 125 5.22 6.66 -22.24
C ALA A 125 4.09 6.13 -21.34
N GLN A 126 3.87 4.81 -21.36
CA GLN A 126 2.91 4.13 -20.47
C GLN A 126 3.41 4.11 -19.03
N LEU A 127 4.69 3.75 -18.80
CA LEU A 127 5.28 3.77 -17.45
C LEU A 127 5.35 5.18 -16.85
N ALA A 128 5.52 6.20 -17.70
CA ALA A 128 5.48 7.60 -17.28
C ALA A 128 4.05 8.13 -17.02
N LEU A 129 3.02 7.30 -17.20
CA LEU A 129 1.60 7.63 -17.02
C LEU A 129 1.15 8.84 -17.87
N THR A 130 1.77 9.01 -19.04
CA THR A 130 1.41 10.07 -20.00
C THR A 130 0.29 9.64 -20.96
N ARG A 131 -0.03 8.35 -20.98
CA ARG A 131 -1.13 7.76 -21.75
C ARG A 131 -2.11 7.08 -20.81
N SER A 132 -3.40 7.17 -21.11
CA SER A 132 -4.46 6.47 -20.37
C SER A 132 -4.25 4.96 -20.31
N SER A 133 -3.72 4.35 -21.37
CA SER A 133 -3.36 2.93 -21.39
C SER A 133 -2.29 2.55 -20.36
N GLY A 134 -1.43 3.49 -19.93
CA GLY A 134 -0.48 3.26 -18.84
C GLY A 134 -1.15 3.20 -17.48
N VAL A 135 -2.17 4.04 -17.25
CA VAL A 135 -2.98 4.05 -16.02
C VAL A 135 -3.78 2.75 -15.90
N LEU A 136 -4.39 2.30 -17.00
CA LEU A 136 -5.11 1.02 -17.03
C LEU A 136 -4.18 -0.18 -16.79
N ALA A 137 -2.99 -0.17 -17.42
CA ALA A 137 -2.01 -1.24 -17.23
C ALA A 137 -1.47 -1.27 -15.78
N LEU A 138 -1.30 -0.10 -15.15
CA LEU A 138 -0.93 0.00 -13.76
C LEU A 138 -2.04 -0.57 -12.85
N ALA A 139 -3.29 -0.20 -13.08
CA ALA A 139 -4.43 -0.73 -12.31
C ALA A 139 -4.54 -2.25 -12.43
N GLY A 140 -4.46 -2.78 -13.65
CA GLY A 140 -4.44 -4.22 -13.89
C GLY A 140 -3.24 -4.92 -13.24
N THR A 141 -2.07 -4.28 -13.26
CA THR A 141 -0.88 -4.82 -12.56
C THR A 141 -1.08 -4.84 -11.06
N ALA A 142 -1.59 -3.76 -10.46
CA ALA A 142 -1.81 -3.69 -9.02
C ALA A 142 -2.81 -4.75 -8.56
N LEU A 143 -3.87 -5.01 -9.34
CA LEU A 143 -4.79 -6.12 -9.11
C LEU A 143 -4.06 -7.48 -9.15
N ALA A 144 -3.20 -7.71 -10.15
CA ALA A 144 -2.47 -8.96 -10.27
C ALA A 144 -1.46 -9.17 -9.11
N VAL A 145 -0.72 -8.12 -8.75
CA VAL A 145 0.22 -8.11 -7.61
C VAL A 145 -0.52 -8.46 -6.32
N ALA A 146 -1.61 -7.75 -6.02
CA ALA A 146 -2.42 -7.96 -4.83
C ALA A 146 -3.06 -9.35 -4.78
N THR A 147 -3.55 -9.86 -5.92
CA THR A 147 -4.17 -11.20 -5.99
C THR A 147 -3.15 -12.29 -5.70
N VAL A 148 -1.95 -12.20 -6.27
CA VAL A 148 -0.88 -13.20 -6.06
C VAL A 148 -0.31 -13.12 -4.65
N GLY A 149 -0.05 -11.90 -4.17
CA GLY A 149 0.40 -11.66 -2.80
C GLY A 149 -0.60 -12.18 -1.76
N ALA A 150 -1.87 -11.81 -1.88
CA ALA A 150 -2.92 -12.25 -0.97
C ALA A 150 -3.22 -13.76 -1.11
N GLY A 151 -3.19 -14.32 -2.32
CA GLY A 151 -3.42 -15.75 -2.53
C GLY A 151 -2.38 -16.62 -1.81
N LEU A 152 -1.12 -16.22 -1.84
CA LEU A 152 -0.04 -16.92 -1.12
C LEU A 152 0.01 -16.53 0.36
N GLY A 153 -0.27 -15.26 0.67
CA GLY A 153 -0.14 -14.68 2.00
C GLY A 153 -1.28 -14.99 2.95
N CYS A 154 -2.50 -15.22 2.43
CA CYS A 154 -3.70 -15.42 3.25
C CYS A 154 -3.56 -16.61 4.22
N GLN A 155 -2.84 -17.66 3.83
CA GLN A 155 -2.57 -18.79 4.70
C GLN A 155 -1.67 -18.42 5.88
N ALA A 156 -0.63 -17.60 5.65
CA ALA A 156 0.22 -17.13 6.74
C ALA A 156 -0.52 -16.16 7.67
N GLU A 157 -1.37 -15.29 7.14
CA GLU A 157 -2.20 -14.41 7.97
C GLU A 157 -3.25 -15.20 8.78
N ALA A 158 -3.87 -16.21 8.18
CA ALA A 158 -4.79 -17.11 8.88
C ALA A 158 -4.10 -17.84 10.05
N VAL A 159 -2.85 -18.28 9.86
CA VAL A 159 -2.04 -18.92 10.91
C VAL A 159 -1.62 -17.91 11.98
N LEU A 160 -1.17 -16.72 11.59
CA LEU A 160 -0.66 -15.70 12.52
C LEU A 160 -1.73 -15.05 13.39
N PHE A 161 -2.92 -14.82 12.83
CA PHE A 161 -3.98 -14.04 13.48
C PHE A 161 -5.27 -14.81 13.71
N GLY A 162 -5.32 -16.11 13.39
CA GLY A 162 -6.50 -16.95 13.58
C GLY A 162 -7.71 -16.52 12.74
N ARG A 163 -7.47 -15.88 11.58
CA ARG A 163 -8.53 -15.35 10.70
C ARG A 163 -9.05 -16.41 9.72
N SER A 164 -10.28 -16.22 9.25
CA SER A 164 -10.78 -17.01 8.12
C SER A 164 -9.95 -16.71 6.86
N PRO A 165 -9.73 -17.70 5.96
CA PRO A 165 -8.96 -17.48 4.74
C PRO A 165 -9.52 -16.36 3.84
N VAL A 166 -10.85 -16.19 3.82
CA VAL A 166 -11.52 -15.15 3.02
C VAL A 166 -11.23 -13.76 3.57
N GLU A 167 -11.28 -13.60 4.90
CA GLU A 167 -10.98 -12.33 5.56
C GLU A 167 -9.49 -11.97 5.43
N ALA A 168 -8.60 -12.95 5.63
CA ALA A 168 -7.17 -12.79 5.41
C ALA A 168 -6.86 -12.38 3.96
N PHE A 169 -7.46 -13.06 2.99
CA PHE A 169 -7.33 -12.68 1.58
C PHE A 169 -7.80 -11.24 1.35
N GLY A 170 -8.98 -10.86 1.85
CA GLY A 170 -9.55 -9.52 1.66
C GLY A 170 -8.69 -8.41 2.25
N ASN A 171 -8.18 -8.61 3.47
CA ASN A 171 -7.30 -7.66 4.16
C ASN A 171 -6.00 -7.44 3.39
N TRP A 172 -5.30 -8.53 3.07
CA TRP A 172 -4.06 -8.44 2.32
C TRP A 172 -4.28 -7.83 0.93
N PHE A 173 -5.28 -8.33 0.19
CA PHE A 173 -5.60 -7.87 -1.15
C PHE A 173 -5.88 -6.37 -1.17
N GLY A 174 -6.75 -5.89 -0.28
CA GLY A 174 -7.10 -4.48 -0.19
C GLY A 174 -5.91 -3.59 0.14
N ALA A 175 -5.10 -4.00 1.12
CA ALA A 175 -3.89 -3.29 1.51
C ALA A 175 -2.87 -3.22 0.37
N ASP A 176 -2.54 -4.36 -0.25
CA ASP A 176 -1.50 -4.42 -1.30
C ASP A 176 -1.95 -3.69 -2.57
N LEU A 177 -3.23 -3.82 -2.96
CA LEU A 177 -3.82 -3.07 -4.08
C LEU A 177 -3.71 -1.57 -3.86
N LEU A 178 -4.12 -1.09 -2.68
CA LEU A 178 -4.08 0.33 -2.33
C LEU A 178 -2.64 0.85 -2.36
N ASN A 179 -1.71 0.14 -1.70
CA ASN A 179 -0.32 0.58 -1.59
C ASN A 179 0.39 0.60 -2.95
N VAL A 180 0.20 -0.41 -3.80
CA VAL A 180 0.76 -0.41 -5.15
C VAL A 180 0.18 0.73 -6.00
N MET A 181 -1.14 0.94 -5.96
CA MET A 181 -1.79 2.01 -6.72
C MET A 181 -1.40 3.42 -6.26
N ALA A 182 -1.14 3.61 -4.96
CA ALA A 182 -0.78 4.91 -4.42
C ALA A 182 0.72 5.22 -4.56
N ILE A 183 1.60 4.25 -4.28
CA ILE A 183 3.04 4.49 -4.13
C ILE A 183 3.77 4.32 -5.47
N LEU A 184 3.44 3.30 -6.26
CA LEU A 184 4.18 2.99 -7.48
C LEU A 184 4.17 4.13 -8.51
N PRO A 185 3.06 4.85 -8.77
CA PRO A 185 3.06 6.04 -9.62
C PRO A 185 4.10 7.09 -9.23
N VAL A 186 4.26 7.35 -7.93
CA VAL A 186 5.23 8.34 -7.43
C VAL A 186 6.63 7.92 -7.83
N ILE A 187 6.95 6.65 -7.60
CA ILE A 187 8.26 6.10 -7.96
C ILE A 187 8.43 6.14 -9.46
N LEU A 188 7.50 5.64 -10.28
CA LEU A 188 7.63 5.58 -11.74
C LEU A 188 7.73 6.95 -12.42
N THR A 189 7.06 7.96 -11.89
CA THR A 189 6.98 9.31 -12.49
C THR A 189 8.01 10.28 -11.94
N MET A 190 8.75 9.92 -10.88
CA MET A 190 9.79 10.75 -10.25
C MET A 190 10.80 11.34 -11.27
N PRO A 191 11.12 12.64 -11.21
CA PRO A 191 12.12 13.29 -12.05
C PRO A 191 13.50 12.62 -11.98
N GLU A 192 14.22 12.58 -13.11
CA GLU A 192 15.58 12.00 -13.19
C GLU A 192 16.61 12.70 -12.28
N ARG A 193 16.42 13.99 -11.98
CA ARG A 193 17.29 14.71 -11.03
C ARG A 193 17.15 14.26 -9.58
N LEU A 194 16.04 13.60 -9.24
CA LEU A 194 15.74 13.10 -7.87
C LEU A 194 16.06 11.60 -7.72
N GLY A 195 16.44 10.91 -8.79
CA GLY A 195 16.80 9.50 -8.75
C GLY A 195 17.98 9.20 -9.66
N ALA A 196 19.02 8.56 -9.11
CA ALA A 196 20.24 8.21 -9.82
C ALA A 196 19.95 7.68 -11.25
N SER A 197 20.54 8.34 -12.25
CA SER A 197 20.33 8.13 -13.68
C SER A 197 20.35 6.66 -14.05
N SER A 198 19.22 6.10 -14.50
CA SER A 198 19.12 4.71 -14.92
C SER A 198 17.81 4.42 -15.68
N ALA A 199 17.45 5.25 -16.67
CA ALA A 199 16.42 4.85 -17.61
C ALA A 199 16.74 3.45 -18.18
N PRO A 200 15.81 2.48 -18.24
CA PRO A 200 16.07 1.14 -18.78
C PRO A 200 16.68 1.20 -20.20
N PRO A 201 17.39 0.15 -20.67
CA PRO A 201 18.09 0.15 -21.96
C PRO A 201 17.21 0.46 -23.19
N ALA A 202 15.88 0.52 -23.03
CA ALA A 202 14.91 0.79 -24.08
C ALA A 202 14.20 2.15 -23.95
N LEU A 203 14.63 3.03 -23.04
CA LEU A 203 14.17 4.41 -23.04
C LEU A 203 15.08 5.22 -23.98
N PRO A 204 14.62 5.65 -25.17
CA PRO A 204 15.35 6.67 -25.89
C PRO A 204 15.51 7.90 -24.98
N PRO A 205 16.63 8.65 -25.09
CA PRO A 205 16.75 9.93 -24.43
C PRO A 205 15.47 10.70 -24.71
N ARG A 206 14.82 11.17 -23.63
CA ARG A 206 13.60 11.97 -23.76
C ARG A 206 13.91 13.04 -24.80
N PRO A 207 13.20 13.11 -25.95
CA PRO A 207 13.21 14.36 -26.69
C PRO A 207 12.64 15.34 -25.69
N GLU A 208 13.53 16.14 -25.12
CA GLU A 208 13.22 17.28 -24.29
C GLU A 208 12.07 17.96 -25.00
N ARG A 209 10.86 17.75 -24.44
CA ARG A 209 9.60 17.99 -25.14
C ARG A 209 9.75 19.37 -25.72
N ARG A 210 9.98 19.37 -27.04
CA ARG A 210 10.31 20.50 -27.88
C ARG A 210 9.59 21.66 -27.27
N ARG A 211 10.35 22.58 -26.65
CA ARG A 211 9.87 23.76 -25.94
C ARG A 211 8.57 24.16 -26.64
N ARG A 212 7.42 23.81 -26.05
CA ARG A 212 6.21 24.52 -26.47
C ARG A 212 6.58 25.93 -26.04
N PRO A 213 6.73 26.89 -26.97
CA PRO A 213 6.94 28.25 -26.55
C PRO A 213 5.83 28.52 -25.52
N PRO A 214 6.15 29.13 -24.37
CA PRO A 214 5.08 29.55 -23.49
C PRO A 214 4.24 30.46 -24.37
N ILE A 215 3.02 30.03 -24.71
CA ILE A 215 1.99 31.00 -25.03
C ILE A 215 1.93 31.78 -23.73
N PRO A 216 2.37 33.04 -23.68
CA PRO A 216 2.18 33.85 -22.50
C PRO A 216 0.68 34.13 -22.51
N ARG A 217 -0.12 33.21 -21.95
CA ARG A 217 -1.45 33.58 -21.53
C ARG A 217 -1.21 34.57 -20.42
N LEU A 218 -1.55 35.80 -20.72
CA LEU A 218 -1.55 36.92 -19.80
C LEU A 218 -2.08 36.42 -18.44
N GLU A 219 -1.28 36.63 -17.40
CA GLU A 219 -1.71 36.61 -16.00
C GLU A 219 -2.27 35.27 -15.47
N GLU A 220 -1.43 34.24 -15.38
CA GLU A 220 -1.62 33.24 -14.32
C GLU A 220 -1.33 33.90 -12.97
N VAL A 221 -2.35 34.54 -12.39
CA VAL A 221 -2.34 34.99 -11.00
C VAL A 221 -1.89 33.80 -10.14
N ALA A 222 -0.83 34.00 -9.34
CA ALA A 222 -0.25 33.02 -8.42
C ALA A 222 -1.27 32.11 -7.65
N PRO A 223 -2.47 32.58 -7.25
CA PRO A 223 -3.48 31.72 -6.61
C PRO A 223 -4.05 30.60 -7.50
N TRP A 224 -4.21 30.79 -8.82
CA TRP A 224 -4.90 29.78 -9.65
C TRP A 224 -4.07 28.50 -9.80
N ARG A 225 -2.75 28.57 -9.64
CA ARG A 225 -1.84 27.41 -9.67
C ARG A 225 -2.13 26.40 -8.55
N TRP A 226 -2.55 26.89 -7.39
CA TRP A 226 -2.81 26.06 -6.21
C TRP A 226 -4.28 25.63 -6.09
N ALA A 227 -5.17 26.20 -6.90
CA ALA A 227 -6.60 25.90 -6.85
C ALA A 227 -6.96 24.40 -6.87
N PRO A 228 -6.37 23.53 -7.72
CA PRO A 228 -6.66 22.09 -7.69
C PRO A 228 -6.25 21.42 -6.36
N ALA A 229 -5.09 21.80 -5.79
CA ALA A 229 -4.62 21.25 -4.53
C ALA A 229 -5.47 21.74 -3.34
N VAL A 230 -5.90 23.00 -3.36
CA VAL A 230 -6.84 23.53 -2.36
C VAL A 230 -8.20 22.83 -2.47
N ALA A 231 -8.72 22.63 -3.68
CA ALA A 231 -9.95 21.88 -3.90
C ALA A 231 -9.85 20.44 -3.38
N LEU A 232 -8.68 19.81 -3.50
CA LEU A 232 -8.41 18.49 -2.95
C LEU A 232 -8.38 18.48 -1.41
N ALA A 233 -7.79 19.49 -0.79
CA ALA A 233 -7.80 19.62 0.67
C ALA A 233 -9.24 19.83 1.19
N LEU A 234 -10.02 20.69 0.52
CA LEU A 234 -11.42 20.94 0.86
C LEU A 234 -12.30 19.70 0.65
N SER A 235 -12.06 18.90 -0.39
CA SER A 235 -12.82 17.68 -0.61
C SER A 235 -12.50 16.57 0.39
N LEU A 236 -11.24 16.45 0.82
CA LEU A 236 -10.86 15.57 1.94
C LEU A 236 -11.51 16.02 3.25
N LEU A 237 -11.57 17.32 3.52
CA LEU A 237 -12.30 17.85 4.67
C LEU A 237 -13.79 17.51 4.58
N ALA A 238 -14.41 17.69 3.41
CA ALA A 238 -15.80 17.31 3.18
C ALA A 238 -16.04 15.81 3.40
N THR A 239 -15.07 14.93 3.08
CA THR A 239 -15.15 13.50 3.37
C THR A 239 -15.34 13.23 4.86
N VAL A 240 -14.62 13.95 5.71
CA VAL A 240 -14.74 13.84 7.18
C VAL A 240 -16.06 14.42 7.67
N LEU A 241 -16.44 15.60 7.19
CA LEU A 241 -17.63 16.31 7.67
C LEU A 241 -18.93 15.59 7.33
N VAL A 242 -19.01 14.98 6.14
CA VAL A 242 -20.20 14.23 5.71
C VAL A 242 -20.17 12.80 6.24
N GLY A 243 -18.98 12.18 6.27
CA GLY A 243 -18.82 10.78 6.66
C GLY A 243 -19.51 9.80 5.71
N GLY A 244 -19.48 8.52 6.06
CA GLY A 244 -20.08 7.45 5.27
C GLY A 244 -19.23 6.98 4.08
N ALA A 245 -19.52 5.78 3.58
CA ALA A 245 -18.78 5.17 2.48
C ALA A 245 -18.83 6.00 1.17
N GLY A 246 -19.94 6.69 0.90
CA GLY A 246 -20.10 7.53 -0.29
C GLY A 246 -19.17 8.75 -0.32
N ALA A 247 -18.82 9.29 0.85
CA ALA A 247 -17.97 10.48 0.96
C ALA A 247 -16.51 10.23 0.55
N LEU A 248 -16.09 8.97 0.44
CA LEU A 248 -14.78 8.58 -0.12
C LEU A 248 -14.62 9.00 -1.60
N THR A 249 -15.71 9.31 -2.29
CA THR A 249 -15.68 9.74 -3.69
C THR A 249 -15.42 11.24 -3.86
N PHE A 250 -15.55 12.05 -2.80
CA PHE A 250 -15.38 13.51 -2.87
C PHE A 250 -14.01 13.97 -3.37
N PRO A 251 -12.89 13.28 -3.05
CA PRO A 251 -11.59 13.65 -3.61
C PRO A 251 -11.47 13.40 -5.13
N VAL A 252 -12.30 12.56 -5.74
CA VAL A 252 -12.13 12.11 -7.14
C VAL A 252 -12.17 13.27 -8.14
N PRO A 253 -13.16 14.19 -8.13
CA PRO A 253 -13.17 15.33 -9.04
C PRO A 253 -11.97 16.28 -8.86
N ALA A 254 -11.54 16.49 -7.60
CA ALA A 254 -10.39 17.33 -7.30
C ALA A 254 -9.07 16.70 -7.79
N LEU A 255 -8.93 15.37 -7.64
CA LEU A 255 -7.81 14.60 -8.19
C LEU A 255 -7.80 14.62 -9.72
N LEU A 256 -8.97 14.58 -10.37
CA LEU A 256 -9.09 14.74 -11.81
C LEU A 256 -8.61 16.14 -12.25
N TRP A 257 -9.00 17.19 -11.52
CA TRP A 257 -8.51 18.55 -11.79
C TRP A 257 -6.98 18.65 -11.61
N CYS A 258 -6.44 18.03 -10.56
CA CYS A 258 -5.00 17.91 -10.36
C CYS A 258 -4.31 17.21 -11.54
N ALA A 259 -4.88 16.11 -12.03
CA ALA A 259 -4.35 15.35 -13.17
C ALA A 259 -4.31 16.14 -14.48
N LEU A 260 -5.28 17.03 -14.70
CA LEU A 260 -5.35 17.87 -15.90
C LEU A 260 -4.34 19.03 -15.87
N ARG A 261 -3.94 19.48 -14.67
CA ARG A 261 -3.09 20.67 -14.51
C ARG A 261 -1.64 20.37 -14.13
N TYR A 262 -1.42 19.37 -13.28
CA TYR A 262 -0.10 19.04 -12.76
C TYR A 262 0.59 17.96 -13.61
N ARG A 263 1.91 17.89 -13.45
CA ARG A 263 2.71 16.81 -14.07
C ARG A 263 2.40 15.48 -13.37
N PRO A 264 2.56 14.32 -14.05
CA PRO A 264 2.26 13.01 -13.49
C PRO A 264 2.85 12.77 -12.09
N PHE A 265 4.09 13.21 -11.84
CA PHE A 265 4.71 13.12 -10.52
C PHE A 265 3.99 13.92 -9.42
N GLY A 266 3.63 15.18 -9.70
CA GLY A 266 2.91 16.00 -8.72
C GLY A 266 1.53 15.42 -8.42
N THR A 267 0.82 14.98 -9.46
CA THR A 267 -0.48 14.31 -9.31
C THR A 267 -0.34 13.00 -8.53
N ALA A 268 0.65 12.17 -8.82
CA ALA A 268 0.91 10.92 -8.10
C ALA A 268 1.20 11.16 -6.61
N VAL A 269 1.98 12.19 -6.26
CA VAL A 269 2.24 12.56 -4.87
C VAL A 269 0.95 13.00 -4.17
N LEU A 270 0.11 13.81 -4.83
CA LEU A 270 -1.18 14.22 -4.27
C LEU A 270 -2.11 13.02 -4.07
N VAL A 271 -2.19 12.09 -5.02
CA VAL A 271 -2.95 10.84 -4.88
C VAL A 271 -2.43 10.03 -3.69
N LEU A 272 -1.11 9.88 -3.53
CA LEU A 272 -0.51 9.18 -2.40
C LEU A 272 -0.89 9.83 -1.06
N VAL A 273 -0.72 11.15 -0.94
CA VAL A 273 -1.06 11.88 0.28
C VAL A 273 -2.55 11.77 0.60
N SER A 274 -3.42 11.89 -0.41
CA SER A 274 -4.86 11.71 -0.23
C SER A 274 -5.23 10.28 0.19
N ALA A 275 -4.60 9.27 -0.41
CA ALA A 275 -4.83 7.87 -0.04
C ALA A 275 -4.41 7.59 1.41
N LEU A 276 -3.22 8.05 1.81
CA LEU A 276 -2.74 7.93 3.19
C LEU A 276 -3.65 8.68 4.17
N ALA A 277 -4.07 9.90 3.83
CA ALA A 277 -5.02 10.65 4.64
C ALA A 277 -6.33 9.88 4.82
N MET A 278 -6.89 9.29 3.74
CA MET A 278 -8.11 8.49 3.83
C MET A 278 -7.95 7.26 4.72
N VAL A 279 -6.84 6.53 4.61
CA VAL A 279 -6.55 5.39 5.49
C VAL A 279 -6.51 5.83 6.96
N LEU A 280 -5.83 6.94 7.25
CA LEU A 280 -5.74 7.47 8.61
C LEU A 280 -7.11 7.94 9.13
N MET A 281 -7.90 8.63 8.30
CA MET A 281 -9.24 9.11 8.68
C MET A 281 -10.21 7.95 8.98
N VAL A 282 -10.18 6.89 8.16
CA VAL A 282 -10.96 5.67 8.42
C VAL A 282 -10.47 4.98 9.69
N SER A 283 -9.16 4.84 9.87
CA SER A 283 -8.58 4.17 11.04
C SER A 283 -8.84 4.92 12.35
N ALA A 284 -8.92 6.25 12.31
CA ALA A 284 -9.26 7.09 13.46
C ALA A 284 -10.77 7.12 13.76
N GLY A 285 -11.60 6.42 12.98
CA GLY A 285 -13.06 6.39 13.16
C GLY A 285 -13.77 7.66 12.71
N HIS A 286 -13.09 8.56 11.98
CA HIS A 286 -13.71 9.77 11.44
C HIS A 286 -14.64 9.48 10.24
N VAL A 287 -14.52 8.31 9.62
CA VAL A 287 -15.37 7.86 8.52
C VAL A 287 -15.90 6.45 8.81
N HIS A 288 -17.19 6.33 9.11
CA HIS A 288 -17.85 5.04 9.29
C HIS A 288 -18.18 4.42 7.92
N LEU A 289 -17.67 3.22 7.66
CA LEU A 289 -17.88 2.49 6.39
C LEU A 289 -19.07 1.53 6.42
N ALA A 290 -19.60 1.22 7.60
CA ALA A 290 -20.78 0.38 7.78
C ALA A 290 -22.03 1.24 8.04
N PRO A 291 -23.22 0.85 7.56
CA PRO A 291 -24.47 1.34 8.14
C PRO A 291 -24.44 1.02 9.63
N ALA A 292 -24.84 1.97 10.49
CA ALA A 292 -25.09 1.66 11.88
C ALA A 292 -26.08 0.49 11.93
N ASP A 293 -25.66 -0.65 12.47
CA ASP A 293 -26.55 -1.80 12.66
C ASP A 293 -27.71 -1.35 13.58
N PRO A 294 -28.96 -1.27 13.09
CA PRO A 294 -30.08 -0.82 13.91
C PRO A 294 -30.35 -1.77 15.08
N ALA A 295 -29.79 -2.98 15.05
CA ALA A 295 -30.07 -4.04 16.02
C ALA A 295 -29.33 -3.89 17.36
N ARG A 296 -28.34 -2.99 17.50
CA ARG A 296 -27.65 -2.75 18.79
C ARG A 296 -28.24 -1.64 19.65
N GLY A 297 -29.29 -0.96 19.17
CA GLY A 297 -29.95 0.13 19.89
C GLY A 297 -31.09 -0.30 20.83
N HIS A 298 -31.46 -1.58 20.89
CA HIS A 298 -32.66 -2.02 21.60
C HIS A 298 -32.45 -2.74 22.95
N ASP A 299 -31.20 -2.95 23.38
CA ASP A 299 -30.89 -3.68 24.64
C ASP A 299 -30.36 -2.79 25.79
N LEU A 300 -30.54 -1.48 25.71
CA LEU A 300 -30.20 -0.55 26.79
C LEU A 300 -31.43 0.28 27.22
N ASP A 301 -32.45 -0.40 27.75
CA ASP A 301 -33.44 0.25 28.61
C ASP A 301 -33.67 -0.60 29.88
N PRO A 302 -33.07 -0.25 31.03
CA PRO A 302 -33.27 -0.98 32.29
C PRO A 302 -34.63 -0.69 32.95
N HIS A 303 -35.51 0.11 32.33
CA HIS A 303 -36.73 0.60 32.98
C HIS A 303 -38.01 0.24 32.21
N ARG A 304 -38.24 -1.06 31.98
CA ARG A 304 -39.61 -1.56 31.77
C ARG A 304 -40.05 -2.46 32.93
N HIS A 305 -40.69 -1.81 33.90
CA HIS A 305 -41.46 -2.44 34.95
C HIS A 305 -42.55 -3.37 34.36
N HIS A 306 -42.49 -4.65 34.71
CA HIS A 306 -43.63 -5.56 34.65
C HIS A 306 -44.68 -5.14 35.69
N PRO A 307 -45.98 -5.03 35.34
CA PRO A 307 -47.02 -5.11 36.34
C PRO A 307 -47.47 -6.56 36.53
N HIS A 308 -47.36 -7.02 37.76
CA HIS A 308 -48.04 -8.20 38.30
C HIS A 308 -49.54 -8.14 38.04
N ARG A 309 -50.13 -9.26 37.59
CA ARG A 309 -51.52 -9.63 37.92
C ARG A 309 -51.54 -11.07 38.43
N ALA A 310 -51.91 -11.20 39.70
CA ALA A 310 -52.25 -12.44 40.38
C ALA A 310 -53.78 -12.58 40.50
N GLY A 311 -54.25 -13.83 40.56
CA GLY A 311 -55.64 -14.24 40.82
C GLY A 311 -56.27 -14.93 39.60
N ALA A 312 -56.86 -16.12 39.65
CA ALA A 312 -57.45 -16.87 40.76
C ALA A 312 -57.55 -18.38 40.45
N ALA A 313 -57.84 -19.15 41.50
CA ALA A 313 -57.83 -20.60 41.62
C ALA A 313 -58.94 -21.38 40.89
N HIS A 314 -58.68 -22.65 40.51
CA HIS A 314 -59.50 -23.81 40.94
C HIS A 314 -58.93 -25.21 40.57
N ARG A 315 -58.55 -25.98 41.61
CA ARG A 315 -58.98 -27.37 41.95
C ARG A 315 -59.03 -28.50 40.88
N ARG A 316 -58.20 -29.55 41.12
CA ARG A 316 -58.50 -30.99 41.44
C ARG A 316 -57.43 -31.93 40.84
N ARG A 317 -56.58 -32.53 41.68
CA ARG A 317 -56.65 -33.91 42.27
C ARG A 317 -56.45 -35.06 41.28
N GLY A 318 -55.40 -35.86 41.47
CA GLY A 318 -55.31 -37.23 40.98
C GLY A 318 -53.91 -37.87 41.03
N HIS A 319 -53.65 -38.64 42.09
CA HIS A 319 -52.62 -39.68 42.31
C HIS A 319 -51.82 -40.19 41.09
N ARG A 320 -50.53 -40.52 41.16
CA ARG A 320 -49.88 -41.55 42.01
C ARG A 320 -48.36 -41.31 42.16
N GLN A 321 -47.83 -41.81 43.26
CA GLN A 321 -46.43 -41.77 43.71
C GLN A 321 -45.77 -43.17 43.52
N PRO A 322 -44.54 -43.47 44.00
CA PRO A 322 -43.31 -43.66 43.22
C PRO A 322 -42.70 -45.08 43.37
N ARG A 323 -41.53 -45.37 42.78
CA ARG A 323 -40.54 -46.31 43.37
C ARG A 323 -39.12 -46.14 42.80
N ARG A 324 -38.16 -46.15 43.74
CA ARG A 324 -36.69 -46.10 43.62
C ARG A 324 -36.07 -47.49 43.41
N ALA A 325 -34.81 -47.52 42.96
CA ALA A 325 -33.64 -48.32 43.41
C ALA A 325 -32.75 -48.62 42.19
N ASP A 326 -31.58 -48.00 42.05
CA ASP A 326 -30.25 -48.36 42.61
C ASP A 326 -29.65 -49.66 42.04
N GLY A 327 -28.44 -49.55 41.47
CA GLY A 327 -27.51 -50.69 41.30
C GLY A 327 -26.84 -50.82 39.92
N ALA A 328 -25.63 -50.30 39.77
CA ALA A 328 -24.60 -50.83 38.86
C ALA A 328 -23.85 -52.00 39.56
N PRO A 329 -22.83 -52.71 39.00
CA PRO A 329 -22.14 -52.59 37.70
C PRO A 329 -21.77 -53.94 36.99
N ALA A 330 -20.95 -53.85 35.92
CA ALA A 330 -20.10 -54.90 35.28
C ALA A 330 -20.84 -55.98 34.42
N SER A 331 -20.37 -56.52 33.29
CA SER A 331 -19.14 -56.43 32.47
C SER A 331 -19.38 -57.20 31.15
N CYS A 332 -18.56 -56.94 30.12
CA CYS A 332 -18.07 -57.91 29.11
C CYS A 332 -19.01 -58.56 28.04
N ARG A 333 -18.83 -58.13 26.77
CA ARG A 333 -18.43 -58.91 25.54
C ARG A 333 -19.22 -58.57 24.25
N HIS A 334 -18.44 -58.43 23.17
CA HIS A 334 -18.67 -58.31 21.70
C HIS A 334 -19.88 -59.04 21.07
N PRO A 335 -20.20 -58.79 19.77
CA PRO A 335 -19.57 -57.89 18.79
C PRO A 335 -20.32 -56.58 18.51
#